data_AF-A0A6D2G559-F1
#
_entry.id   AF-A0A6D2G559-F1
#
_cell.length_a   1.000
_cell.length_b   1.000
_cell.length_c   1.000
_cell.angle_alpha   90.00
_cell.angle_beta   90.00
_cell.angle_gamma   90.00
#
_symmetry.space_group_name_H-M   'P 1'
#
loop_
_entity.id
_entity.type
_entity.pdbx_description
1 polymer ?
#
loop_
_entity_poly.entity_id
_entity_poly.type
_entity_poly.pdbx_seq_one_letter_code
_entity_poly.pdbx_strand_id
1 'polypeptide(L)'
;MPWLIPVMAICMFFGALGQINSWLVGPIYMLQEASREDNLLGDRIGKLHPVWKTPAFALTVQAIIVTVLCFSTFISPSVAAAYWMLTALTTITYFIPYLVMFPAFWRLRKTQPDTPRSF
;
A
#
# COMPACT_ATOMS: atom_id res chain seq x y z
N MET A 1 -0.66 -37.45 10.16
CA MET A 1 -1.52 -37.23 8.97
C MET A 1 -0.74 -36.49 7.88
N PRO A 2 0.18 -37.16 7.16
CA PRO A 2 1.04 -36.50 6.16
C PRO A 2 0.26 -35.89 4.98
N TRP A 3 -0.92 -36.42 4.66
CA TRP A 3 -1.79 -35.94 3.57
C TRP A 3 -2.43 -34.58 3.83
N LEU A 4 -2.50 -34.14 5.09
CA LEU A 4 -3.11 -32.85 5.46
C LEU A 4 -2.19 -31.67 5.13
N ILE A 5 -0.87 -31.87 5.22
CA ILE A 5 0.15 -30.85 4.95
C ILE A 5 0.00 -30.25 3.53
N PRO A 6 -0.06 -31.03 2.43
CA PRO A 6 -0.22 -30.46 1.10
C PRO A 6 -1.58 -29.78 0.91
N VAL A 7 -2.65 -30.27 1.54
CA VAL A 7 -3.98 -29.63 1.49
C VAL A 7 -3.93 -28.25 2.13
N MET A 8 -3.34 -28.14 3.33
CA MET A 8 -3.15 -26.86 4.00
C MET A 8 -2.27 -25.91 3.19
N ALA A 9 -1.20 -26.40 2.56
CA ALA A 9 -0.33 -25.59 1.71
C ALA A 9 -1.10 -24.98 0.52
N ILE A 10 -1.98 -25.75 -0.11
CA ILE A 10 -2.85 -25.26 -1.19
C ILE A 10 -3.83 -24.19 -0.66
N CYS A 11 -4.47 -24.43 0.48
CA CYS A 11 -5.37 -23.44 1.09
C CYS A 11 -4.65 -22.14 1.43
N MET A 12 -3.43 -22.23 1.98
CA MET A 12 -2.60 -21.06 2.30
C MET A 12 -2.18 -20.31 1.04
N PHE A 13 -1.85 -21.02 -0.04
CA PHE A 13 -1.52 -20.41 -1.33
C PHE A 13 -2.68 -19.57 -1.86
N PHE A 14 -3.90 -20.13 -1.91
CA PHE A 14 -5.08 -19.38 -2.34
C PHE A 14 -5.43 -18.23 -1.39
N GLY A 15 -5.25 -18.41 -0.08
CA GLY A 15 -5.41 -17.35 0.91
C GLY A 15 -4.45 -16.17 0.67
N ALA A 16 -3.18 -16.47 0.41
CA ALA A 16 -2.17 -15.47 0.08
C ALA A 16 -2.49 -14.73 -1.23
N LEU A 17 -2.93 -15.44 -2.28
CA LEU A 17 -3.36 -14.82 -3.53
C LEU A 17 -4.56 -13.87 -3.34
N GLY A 18 -5.57 -14.30 -2.58
CA GLY A 18 -6.73 -13.47 -2.27
C GLY A 18 -6.36 -12.23 -1.46
N GLN A 19 -5.42 -12.35 -0.51
CA GLN A 19 -4.87 -11.23 0.24
C GLN A 19 -4.19 -10.23 -0.70
N ILE A 20 -3.26 -10.68 -1.56
CA ILE A 20 -2.53 -9.81 -2.49
C ILE A 20 -3.49 -9.04 -3.41
N ASN A 21 -4.51 -9.72 -3.96
CA ASN A 21 -5.52 -9.09 -4.82
C ASN A 21 -6.30 -7.98 -4.10
N SER A 22 -6.63 -8.18 -2.81
CA SER A 22 -7.35 -7.18 -2.02
C SER A 22 -6.52 -5.91 -1.77
N TRP A 23 -5.21 -6.06 -1.60
CA TRP A 23 -4.29 -4.93 -1.41
C TRP A 23 -3.93 -4.19 -2.70
N LEU A 24 -4.22 -4.76 -3.88
CA LEU A 24 -3.91 -4.11 -5.16
C LEU A 24 -4.74 -2.84 -5.38
N VAL A 25 -6.02 -2.88 -4.97
CA VAL A 25 -7.02 -1.87 -5.33
C VAL A 25 -7.04 -0.71 -4.32
N GLY A 26 -7.06 -1.01 -3.02
CA GLY A 26 -7.26 -0.02 -1.95
C GLY A 26 -6.32 1.20 -2.04
N PRO A 27 -4.99 1.01 -2.00
CA PRO A 27 -4.03 2.11 -2.01
C PRO A 27 -4.14 2.99 -3.26
N ILE A 28 -4.39 2.40 -4.43
CA ILE A 28 -4.46 3.19 -5.66
C ILE A 28 -5.71 4.08 -5.67
N TYR A 29 -6.86 3.60 -5.19
CA TYR A 29 -8.04 4.46 -5.10
C TYR A 29 -7.90 5.53 -4.01
N MET A 30 -7.22 5.24 -2.89
CA MET A 30 -6.85 6.26 -1.91
C MET A 30 -5.93 7.34 -2.53
N LEU A 31 -4.94 6.92 -3.32
CA LEU A 31 -4.03 7.81 -4.05
C LEU A 31 -4.76 8.64 -5.09
N GLN A 32 -5.71 8.02 -5.79
CA GLN A 32 -6.56 8.65 -6.79
C GLN A 32 -7.42 9.75 -6.16
N GLU A 33 -8.02 9.49 -4.99
CA GLU A 33 -8.79 10.51 -4.27
C GLU A 33 -7.88 11.64 -3.78
N ALA A 34 -6.74 11.30 -3.15
CA ALA A 34 -5.77 12.29 -2.71
C ALA A 34 -5.20 13.16 -3.84
N SER A 35 -5.13 12.64 -5.07
CA SER A 35 -4.65 13.41 -6.23
C SER A 35 -5.70 14.38 -6.80
N ARG A 36 -6.98 14.24 -6.44
CA ARG A 36 -8.04 15.19 -6.84
C ARG A 36 -7.93 16.49 -6.06
N GLU A 37 -7.45 16.42 -4.83
CA GLU A 37 -7.20 17.58 -3.98
C GLU A 37 -5.80 18.14 -4.33
N ASP A 38 -5.77 19.38 -4.81
CA ASP A 38 -4.55 20.18 -5.03
C ASP A 38 -3.47 19.63 -5.99
N ASN A 39 -3.79 18.61 -6.81
CA ASN A 39 -2.88 18.02 -7.80
C ASN A 39 -1.49 17.61 -7.23
N LEU A 40 -1.46 17.17 -5.97
CA LEU A 40 -0.23 16.90 -5.23
C LEU A 40 0.69 15.84 -5.88
N LEU A 41 0.13 14.99 -6.74
CA LEU A 41 0.79 13.82 -7.33
C LEU A 41 0.83 13.85 -8.87
N GLY A 42 0.32 14.93 -9.48
CA GLY A 42 0.24 15.11 -10.92
C GLY A 42 -0.96 14.43 -11.60
N ASP A 43 -1.46 15.07 -12.66
CA ASP A 43 -2.72 14.74 -13.36
C ASP A 43 -2.85 13.28 -13.81
N ARG A 44 -1.71 12.61 -14.07
CA ARG A 44 -1.71 11.24 -14.63
C ARG A 44 -2.01 10.17 -13.57
N ILE A 45 -1.66 10.41 -12.32
CA ILE A 45 -1.85 9.43 -11.23
C ILE A 45 -3.34 9.30 -10.86
N GLY A 46 -4.05 10.43 -10.85
CA GLY A 46 -5.49 10.48 -10.58
C GLY A 46 -6.40 10.14 -11.76
N LYS A 47 -5.85 10.04 -12.98
CA LYS A 47 -6.64 9.87 -14.19
C LYS A 47 -7.25 8.49 -14.28
N LEU A 48 -8.59 8.46 -14.34
CA LEU A 48 -9.34 7.24 -14.54
C LEU A 48 -9.31 6.79 -16.00
N HIS A 49 -9.25 5.49 -16.21
CA HIS A 49 -9.38 4.84 -17.50
C HIS A 49 -10.75 5.16 -18.10
N PRO A 50 -10.85 5.50 -19.41
CA PRO A 50 -12.09 5.99 -20.02
C PRO A 50 -13.25 5.00 -19.91
N VAL A 51 -12.97 3.71 -20.11
CA VAL A 51 -13.94 2.61 -20.06
C VAL A 51 -14.13 2.08 -18.63
N TRP A 52 -13.10 1.48 -18.06
CA TRP A 52 -13.16 0.78 -16.76
C TRP A 52 -13.21 1.66 -15.51
N LYS A 53 -13.04 2.99 -15.66
CA LYS A 53 -13.01 3.95 -14.55
C LYS A 53 -12.00 3.60 -13.45
N THR A 54 -10.89 2.94 -13.81
CA THR A 54 -9.81 2.57 -12.90
C THR A 54 -8.59 3.49 -13.07
N PRO A 55 -7.84 3.81 -12.01
CA PRO A 55 -6.57 4.54 -12.07
C PRO A 55 -5.44 3.70 -12.67
N ALA A 56 -5.55 3.36 -13.96
CA ALA A 56 -4.71 2.37 -14.64
C ALA A 56 -3.21 2.73 -14.65
N PHE A 57 -2.87 4.01 -14.82
CA PHE A 57 -1.47 4.44 -14.82
C PHE A 57 -0.80 4.18 -13.46
N ALA A 58 -1.46 4.55 -12.36
CA ALA A 58 -0.96 4.32 -11.01
C ALA A 58 -0.85 2.82 -10.68
N LEU A 59 -1.83 2.00 -11.12
CA LEU A 59 -1.76 0.54 -11.02
C LEU A 59 -0.53 -0.03 -11.74
N THR A 60 -0.23 0.43 -12.96
CA THR A 60 0.95 0.00 -13.72
C THR A 60 2.25 0.41 -13.01
N VAL A 61 2.34 1.63 -12.50
CA VAL A 61 3.52 2.11 -11.75
C VAL A 61 3.74 1.26 -10.50
N GLN A 62 2.69 0.99 -9.72
CA GLN A 62 2.78 0.09 -8.55
C GLN A 62 3.25 -1.31 -8.96
N ALA A 63 2.69 -1.88 -10.03
CA ALA A 63 3.09 -3.21 -10.50
C ALA A 63 4.57 -3.27 -10.89
N ILE A 64 5.09 -2.22 -11.53
CA ILE A 64 6.52 -2.11 -11.86
C ILE A 64 7.36 -2.04 -10.58
N ILE A 65 6.98 -1.19 -9.61
CA ILE A 65 7.70 -1.06 -8.34
C ILE A 65 7.74 -2.41 -7.59
N VAL A 66 6.59 -3.08 -7.45
CA VAL A 66 6.51 -4.39 -6.79
C VAL A 66 7.38 -5.41 -7.51
N THR A 67 7.36 -5.44 -8.84
CA THR A 67 8.19 -6.36 -9.64
C THR A 67 9.68 -6.12 -9.37
N VAL A 68 10.13 -4.86 -9.38
CA VAL A 68 11.52 -4.49 -9.08
C VAL A 68 11.91 -4.89 -7.66
N LEU A 69 11.03 -4.68 -6.67
CA LEU A 69 11.27 -5.10 -5.28
C LEU A 69 11.30 -6.64 -5.15
N CYS A 70 10.50 -7.37 -5.92
CA CYS A 70 10.59 -8.83 -5.97
C CYS A 70 11.94 -9.28 -6.53
N PHE A 71 12.51 -8.57 -7.51
CA PHE A 71 13.85 -8.90 -8.03
C PHE A 71 14.96 -8.73 -6.98
N SER A 72 14.81 -7.83 -6.00
CA SER A 72 15.81 -7.69 -4.93
C SER A 72 15.92 -8.94 -4.06
N THR A 73 14.91 -9.82 -4.06
CA THR A 73 14.96 -11.11 -3.35
C THR A 73 16.00 -12.08 -3.94
N PHE A 74 16.31 -11.98 -5.24
CA PHE A 74 17.32 -12.81 -5.91
C PHE A 74 18.75 -12.37 -5.60
N ILE A 75 18.94 -11.12 -5.18
CA ILE A 75 20.26 -10.55 -4.83
C ILE A 75 20.60 -10.85 -3.36
N SER A 76 19.58 -11.14 -2.55
CA SER A 76 19.76 -11.35 -1.11
C SER A 76 20.44 -12.68 -0.79
N PRO A 77 21.31 -12.75 0.24
CA PRO A 77 22.01 -13.98 0.63
C PRO A 77 21.07 -15.11 1.08
N SER A 78 19.84 -14.80 1.46
CA SER A 78 18.81 -15.78 1.81
C SER A 78 17.41 -15.21 1.63
N VAL A 79 16.43 -16.09 1.43
CA VAL A 79 15.01 -15.72 1.39
C VAL A 79 14.58 -15.02 2.69
N ALA A 80 15.08 -15.50 3.83
CA ALA A 80 14.79 -14.89 5.12
C ALA A 80 15.32 -13.45 5.21
N ALA A 81 16.56 -13.20 4.78
CA ALA A 81 17.13 -11.86 4.78
C ALA A 81 16.37 -10.90 3.84
N ALA A 82 15.97 -11.37 2.65
CA ALA A 82 15.15 -10.60 1.73
C ALA A 82 13.80 -10.22 2.35
N TYR A 83 13.12 -11.20 2.96
CA TYR A 83 11.84 -10.99 3.63
C TYR A 83 11.94 -9.97 4.77
N TRP A 84 12.98 -10.07 5.59
CA TRP A 84 13.25 -9.11 6.65
C TRP A 84 13.47 -7.69 6.13
N MET A 85 14.29 -7.55 5.08
CA MET A 85 14.56 -6.26 4.46
C MET A 85 13.27 -5.62 3.90
N LEU A 86 12.47 -6.38 3.16
CA LEU A 86 11.20 -5.89 2.60
C LEU A 86 10.23 -5.49 3.72
N THR A 87 10.13 -6.30 4.77
CA THR A 87 9.27 -6.02 5.93
C THR A 87 9.71 -4.75 6.66
N ALA A 88 11.02 -4.55 6.84
CA ALA A 88 11.57 -3.34 7.45
C ALA A 88 11.28 -2.11 6.59
N LEU A 89 11.50 -2.20 5.28
CA LEU A 89 11.21 -1.13 4.34
C LEU A 89 9.73 -0.72 4.40
N THR A 90 8.80 -1.68 4.28
CA THR A 90 7.36 -1.39 4.34
C THR A 90 6.97 -0.77 5.67
N THR A 91 7.55 -1.26 6.78
CA THR A 91 7.27 -0.74 8.12
C THR A 91 7.70 0.72 8.23
N ILE A 92 8.94 1.05 7.83
CA ILE A 92 9.47 2.42 7.90
C ILE A 92 8.63 3.36 7.04
N THR A 93 8.30 2.97 5.81
CA THR A 93 7.44 3.79 4.93
C THR A 93 6.06 4.04 5.55
N TYR A 94 5.50 3.05 6.26
CA TYR A 94 4.21 3.18 6.93
C TYR A 94 4.22 4.19 8.07
N PHE A 95 5.37 4.44 8.69
CA PHE A 95 5.50 5.44 9.76
C PHE A 95 5.63 6.88 9.25
N ILE A 96 5.99 7.10 7.98
CA ILE A 96 6.16 8.46 7.43
C ILE A 96 4.88 9.31 7.57
N PRO A 97 3.67 8.83 7.20
CA PRO A 97 2.44 9.60 7.39
C PRO A 97 2.18 9.96 8.85
N TYR A 98 2.52 9.08 9.80
CA TYR A 98 2.33 9.33 11.23
C TYR A 98 3.18 10.51 11.74
N LEU A 99 4.37 10.71 11.17
CA LEU A 99 5.22 11.85 11.50
C LEU A 99 4.57 13.19 11.16
N VAL A 100 3.65 13.23 10.18
CA VAL A 100 2.90 14.45 9.81
C VAL A 100 1.56 14.49 10.54
N MET A 101 0.88 13.34 10.66
CA MET A 101 -0.44 13.23 11.26
C MET A 101 -0.46 13.63 12.74
N PHE A 102 0.51 13.16 13.55
CA PHE A 102 0.52 13.46 14.98
C PHE A 102 0.77 14.95 15.29
N PRO A 103 1.75 15.64 14.67
CA PRO A 103 1.89 17.08 14.83
C PRO A 103 0.70 17.86 14.28
N ALA A 104 0.11 17.42 13.16
CA ALA A 104 -1.08 18.05 12.60
C ALA A 104 -2.25 18.00 13.58
N PHE A 105 -2.48 16.86 14.23
CA PHE A 105 -3.50 16.73 15.29
C PHE A 105 -3.26 17.72 16.44
N TRP A 106 -2.02 17.79 16.95
CA TRP A 106 -1.68 18.71 18.03
C TRP A 106 -1.86 20.18 17.62
N ARG A 107 -1.44 20.53 16.39
CA ARG A 107 -1.61 21.87 15.83
C ARG A 107 -3.08 22.23 15.70
N LEU A 108 -3.91 21.36 15.13
CA LEU A 108 -5.35 21.58 14.95
C LEU A 108 -6.08 21.76 16.28
N ARG A 109 -5.68 21.05 17.34
CA ARG A 109 -6.22 21.25 18.69
C ARG A 109 -5.95 22.67 19.23
N LYS A 110 -4.83 23.28 18.87
CA LYS A 110 -4.48 24.65 19.27
C LYS A 110 -5.09 25.71 18.37
N THR A 111 -5.07 25.50 17.05
CA THR A 111 -5.48 26.52 16.07
C THR A 111 -6.98 26.55 15.83
N GLN A 112 -7.68 25.45 16.09
CA GLN A 112 -9.12 25.30 15.85
C GLN A 112 -9.80 24.67 17.08
N PRO A 113 -9.78 25.33 18.26
CA PRO A 113 -10.27 24.75 19.50
C PRO A 113 -11.78 24.46 19.45
N ASP A 114 -12.56 25.37 18.86
CA ASP A 114 -14.03 25.35 18.89
C ASP A 114 -14.69 24.49 17.80
N THR A 115 -13.89 23.87 16.92
CA THR A 115 -14.42 22.98 15.89
C THR A 115 -15.11 21.78 16.54
N PRO A 116 -16.40 21.50 16.24
CA PRO A 116 -17.11 20.34 16.76
C PRO A 116 -16.40 19.05 16.33
N ARG A 117 -16.12 18.16 17.29
CA ARG A 117 -15.45 16.88 17.05
C ARG A 117 -16.41 15.77 17.42
N SER A 118 -16.65 14.84 16.50
CA SER A 118 -17.54 13.70 16.72
C SER A 118 -16.98 12.67 17.71
N PHE A 119 -15.67 12.71 17.96
CA PHE A 119 -14.92 11.85 18.87
C PHE A 119 -13.70 12.61 19.45
#